data_AF-A0A7L2KAV1-F1
#
_entry.id   AF-A0A7L2KAV1-F1
#
_cell.length_a   1.000
_cell.length_b   1.000
_cell.length_c   1.000
_cell.angle_alpha   90.00
_cell.angle_beta   90.00
_cell.angle_gamma   90.00
#
_symmetry.space_group_name_H-M   'P 1'
#
loop_
_entity.id
_entity.type
_entity.pdbx_description
1 polymer ?
#
loop_
_entity_poly.entity_id
_entity_poly.type
_entity_poly.pdbx_seq_one_letter_code
_entity_poly.pdbx_strand_id
1 'polypeptide(L)'
;LLNGTGLRIRDLQRGDSGVFGARIKLQPALVDDQSFNLTVYESVPTPRTRSQLLASTLEWCNLTLQCQGSGKGAVNVTWQRDSLTWGQLGTGGRHQLSPDGTTLRVALPPTAANVTYTCTVSNPADRKVALFDLQSLCQGGG
;
A
#
# COMPACT_ATOMS: atom_id res chain seq x y z
N LEU A 1 -8.11 -26.17 27.88
CA LEU A 1 -7.37 -24.91 27.63
C LEU A 1 -5.89 -25.26 27.68
N LEU A 2 -5.21 -25.32 26.54
CA LEU A 2 -3.80 -25.72 26.50
C LEU A 2 -2.94 -24.60 27.13
N ASN A 3 -2.24 -24.91 28.22
CA ASN A 3 -1.18 -24.07 28.77
C ASN A 3 -0.02 -24.04 27.75
N GLY A 4 -0.08 -23.12 26.80
CA GLY A 4 0.95 -22.93 25.78
C GLY A 4 2.20 -22.27 26.36
N THR A 5 3.38 -22.76 25.96
CA THR A 5 4.65 -22.04 26.18
C THR A 5 4.84 -21.07 25.02
N GLY A 6 5.16 -19.81 25.30
CA GLY A 6 5.36 -18.78 24.27
C GLY A 6 6.49 -17.83 24.60
N LEU A 7 7.22 -17.38 23.58
CA LEU A 7 8.23 -16.33 23.69
C LEU A 7 7.55 -14.97 23.41
N ARG A 8 7.77 -13.99 24.30
CA ARG A 8 7.28 -12.63 24.11
C ARG A 8 8.45 -11.65 24.17
N ILE A 9 8.67 -10.95 23.05
CA ILE A 9 9.63 -9.86 22.94
C ILE A 9 8.82 -8.55 23.01
N ARG A 10 9.25 -7.60 23.83
CA ARG A 10 8.64 -6.26 23.94
C ARG A 10 9.55 -5.24 23.26
N ASP A 11 8.98 -4.13 22.84
CA ASP A 11 9.72 -2.99 22.27
C ASP A 11 10.63 -3.39 21.09
N LEU A 12 10.06 -4.16 20.15
CA LEU A 12 10.75 -4.68 18.97
C LEU A 12 11.48 -3.58 18.19
N GLN A 13 12.72 -3.87 17.84
CA GLN A 13 13.57 -3.04 17.00
C GLN A 13 13.88 -3.76 15.69
N ARG A 14 14.30 -3.02 14.65
CA ARG A 14 14.68 -3.64 13.36
C ARG A 14 15.73 -4.73 13.51
N GLY A 15 16.67 -4.55 14.45
CA GLY A 15 17.74 -5.50 14.75
C GLY A 15 17.25 -6.84 15.32
N ASP A 16 16.01 -6.93 15.81
CA ASP A 16 15.44 -8.18 16.32
C ASP A 16 14.96 -9.11 15.19
N SER A 17 15.04 -8.66 13.93
CA SER A 17 14.72 -9.50 12.78
C SER A 17 15.69 -10.67 12.68
N GLY A 18 15.17 -11.88 12.54
CA GLY A 18 15.99 -13.08 12.50
C GLY A 18 15.16 -14.37 12.61
N VAL A 19 15.87 -15.50 12.61
CA VAL A 19 15.27 -16.83 12.77
C VAL A 19 15.34 -17.23 14.24
N PHE A 20 14.17 -17.42 14.85
CA PHE A 20 14.02 -17.88 16.22
C PHE A 20 13.76 -19.37 16.23
N GLY A 21 14.66 -20.14 16.85
CA GLY A 21 14.52 -21.58 17.03
C GLY A 21 13.85 -21.91 18.36
N ALA A 22 12.91 -22.85 18.35
CA ALA A 22 12.32 -23.43 19.55
C ALA A 22 12.64 -24.93 19.60
N ARG A 23 13.35 -25.35 20.66
CA ARG A 23 13.63 -26.76 20.94
C ARG A 23 12.64 -27.30 21.97
N ILE A 24 11.75 -28.16 21.51
CA ILE A 24 10.65 -28.73 22.29
C ILE A 24 11.06 -30.13 22.74
N LYS A 25 11.06 -30.39 24.05
CA LYS A 25 11.36 -31.71 24.62
C LYS A 25 10.08 -32.33 25.16
N LEU A 26 9.71 -33.49 24.64
CA LEU A 26 8.52 -34.26 24.97
C LEU A 26 8.92 -35.59 25.62
N GLN A 27 8.14 -36.05 26.59
CA GLN A 27 8.35 -37.35 27.23
C GLN A 27 7.87 -38.48 26.29
N PRO A 28 8.55 -39.64 26.23
CA PRO A 28 9.69 -40.05 27.07
C PRO A 28 11.07 -39.59 26.58
N ALA A 29 11.24 -39.15 25.33
CA ALA A 29 12.53 -38.64 24.81
C ALA A 29 12.45 -37.92 23.45
N LEU A 30 11.27 -37.48 23.01
CA LEU A 30 11.12 -36.86 21.69
C LEU A 30 11.61 -35.41 21.75
N VAL A 31 12.43 -35.01 20.77
CA VAL A 31 12.86 -33.62 20.60
C VAL A 31 12.38 -33.15 19.23
N ASP A 32 11.69 -32.01 19.22
CA ASP A 32 11.26 -31.32 18.00
C ASP A 32 11.90 -29.93 17.96
N ASP A 33 12.49 -29.56 16.83
CA ASP A 33 13.12 -28.25 16.62
C ASP A 33 12.27 -27.49 15.59
N GLN A 34 11.65 -26.38 16.02
CA GLN A 34 10.86 -25.50 15.17
C GLN A 34 11.59 -24.19 14.91
N SER A 35 11.37 -23.60 13.74
CA SER A 35 11.99 -22.31 13.36
C SER A 35 10.93 -21.31 12.96
N PHE A 36 11.07 -20.08 13.44
CA PHE A 36 10.16 -18.97 13.19
C PHE A 36 10.94 -17.79 12.62
N ASN A 37 10.57 -17.30 11.44
CA ASN A 37 11.19 -16.10 10.86
C ASN A 37 10.45 -14.85 11.36
N LEU A 38 11.14 -14.00 12.10
CA LEU A 38 10.66 -12.70 12.52
C LEU A 38 11.27 -11.62 11.63
N THR A 39 10.43 -10.84 10.95
CA THR A 39 10.86 -9.62 10.24
C THR A 39 10.16 -8.43 10.87
N VAL A 40 10.95 -7.48 11.38
CA VAL A 40 10.45 -6.25 11.99
C VAL A 40 10.54 -5.11 10.97
N TYR A 41 9.39 -4.49 10.68
CA TYR A 41 9.30 -3.38 9.73
C TYR A 41 9.26 -2.04 10.46
N GLU A 42 9.77 -0.99 9.81
CA GLU A 42 9.50 0.38 10.26
C GLU A 42 8.03 0.75 10.02
N SER A 43 7.52 1.76 10.75
CA SER A 43 6.22 2.32 10.42
C SER A 43 6.23 2.88 9.00
N VAL A 44 5.12 2.72 8.30
CA VAL A 44 4.98 3.24 6.95
C VAL A 44 4.92 4.76 7.04
N PRO A 45 5.81 5.47 6.31
CA PRO A 45 5.83 6.92 6.33
C PRO A 45 4.58 7.49 5.64
N THR A 46 4.21 8.72 5.99
CA THR A 46 3.09 9.40 5.34
C THR A 46 3.35 9.49 3.82
N PRO A 47 2.39 9.07 2.97
CA PRO A 47 2.58 9.11 1.52
C PRO A 47 2.83 10.54 1.05
N ARG A 48 3.88 10.75 0.26
CA ARG A 48 4.11 12.01 -0.45
C ARG A 48 3.26 12.00 -1.71
N THR A 49 2.29 12.90 -1.78
CA THR A 49 1.36 12.98 -2.91
C THR A 49 1.58 14.24 -3.74
N ARG A 50 1.31 14.12 -5.05
CA ARG A 50 1.20 15.25 -5.98
C ARG A 50 0.11 14.96 -7.00
N SER A 51 -0.59 16.01 -7.42
CA SER A 51 -1.57 15.96 -8.49
C SER A 51 -1.28 17.06 -9.49
N GLN A 52 -1.34 16.75 -10.77
CA GLN A 52 -1.15 17.70 -11.86
C GLN A 52 -2.26 17.54 -12.89
N LEU A 53 -2.97 18.63 -13.16
CA LEU A 53 -3.90 18.74 -14.27
C LEU A 53 -3.11 19.05 -15.55
N LEU A 54 -3.26 18.18 -16.55
CA LEU A 54 -2.61 18.35 -17.86
C LEU A 54 -3.54 19.07 -18.84
N ALA A 55 -4.82 18.69 -18.84
CA ALA A 55 -5.86 19.33 -19.65
C ALA A 55 -7.23 19.03 -19.04
N SER A 56 -8.13 20.01 -19.08
CA SER A 56 -9.55 19.84 -18.74
C SER A 56 -10.39 20.43 -19.87
N THR A 57 -11.33 19.65 -20.39
CA THR A 57 -12.34 20.10 -21.36
C THR A 57 -13.72 19.63 -20.91
N LEU A 58 -14.76 20.01 -21.66
CA LEU A 58 -16.13 19.53 -21.47
C LEU A 58 -16.27 18.00 -21.60
N GLU A 59 -15.32 17.33 -22.27
CA GLU A 59 -15.40 15.91 -22.61
C GLU A 59 -14.34 15.06 -21.90
N TRP A 60 -13.24 15.66 -21.43
CA TRP A 60 -12.14 14.92 -20.80
C TRP A 60 -11.43 15.73 -19.73
N CYS A 61 -11.08 15.07 -18.63
CA CYS A 61 -10.14 15.54 -17.64
C CYS A 61 -8.92 14.62 -17.63
N ASN A 62 -7.75 15.18 -17.94
CA ASN A 62 -6.47 14.47 -18.02
C ASN A 62 -5.56 14.90 -16.88
N LEU A 63 -5.22 13.96 -16.01
CA LEU A 63 -4.49 14.18 -14.77
C LEU A 63 -3.31 13.21 -14.64
N THR A 64 -2.28 13.68 -13.95
CA THR A 64 -1.23 12.83 -13.39
C THR A 64 -1.29 12.89 -11.87
N LEU A 65 -1.47 11.74 -11.25
CA LEU A 65 -1.45 11.54 -9.81
C LEU A 65 -0.16 10.81 -9.44
N GLN A 66 0.54 11.30 -8.41
CA GLN A 66 1.77 10.69 -7.91
C GLN A 66 1.61 10.40 -6.43
N CYS A 67 2.02 9.21 -6.04
CA CYS A 67 2.02 8.76 -4.66
C CYS A 67 3.29 7.95 -4.38
N GLN A 68 4.12 8.43 -3.47
CA GLN A 68 5.36 7.78 -3.09
C GLN A 68 5.40 7.55 -1.59
N GLY A 69 5.87 6.37 -1.17
CA GLY A 69 6.25 6.16 0.22
C GLY A 69 7.48 7.01 0.55
N SER A 70 7.33 7.97 1.45
CA SER A 70 8.44 8.88 1.80
C SER A 70 9.43 8.21 2.75
N GLY A 71 10.39 7.44 2.24
CA GLY A 71 11.41 6.80 3.09
C GLY A 71 12.34 5.84 2.36
N LYS A 72 13.37 5.35 3.06
CA LYS A 72 14.33 4.34 2.56
C LYS A 72 13.80 2.90 2.69
N GLY A 73 12.61 2.69 3.24
CA GLY A 73 12.02 1.36 3.45
C GLY A 73 11.35 0.81 2.20
N ALA A 74 11.45 -0.51 1.98
CA ALA A 74 10.70 -1.21 0.94
C ALA A 74 9.20 -1.25 1.30
N VAL A 75 8.46 -0.27 0.80
CA VAL A 75 7.00 -0.18 0.91
C VAL A 75 6.39 -0.39 -0.46
N ASN A 76 5.24 -1.05 -0.48
CA ASN A 76 4.47 -1.28 -1.70
C ASN A 76 3.49 -0.14 -1.90
N VAL A 77 3.29 0.27 -3.16
CA VAL A 77 2.28 1.26 -3.55
C VAL A 77 1.20 0.56 -4.35
N THR A 78 -0.05 0.69 -3.93
CA THR A 78 -1.20 0.16 -4.65
C THR A 78 -2.25 1.23 -4.88
N TRP A 79 -2.94 1.13 -6.01
CA TRP A 79 -3.98 2.06 -6.43
C TRP A 79 -5.33 1.37 -6.49
N GLN A 80 -6.34 2.08 -6.02
CA GLN A 80 -7.74 1.69 -6.09
C GLN A 80 -8.58 2.87 -6.57
N ARG A 81 -9.62 2.58 -7.35
CA ARG A 81 -10.66 3.53 -7.72
C ARG A 81 -11.95 3.07 -7.07
N ASP A 82 -12.45 3.83 -6.11
CA ASP A 82 -13.52 3.39 -5.20
C ASP A 82 -13.19 2.02 -4.57
N SER A 83 -13.96 0.97 -4.90
CA SER A 83 -13.74 -0.41 -4.44
C SER A 83 -12.96 -1.30 -5.41
N LEU A 84 -12.61 -0.79 -6.59
CA LEU A 84 -11.93 -1.56 -7.64
C LEU A 84 -10.42 -1.39 -7.53
N THR A 85 -9.70 -2.52 -7.43
CA THR A 85 -8.23 -2.50 -7.53
C THR A 85 -7.80 -2.26 -8.98
N TRP A 86 -6.58 -1.77 -9.17
CA TRP A 86 -6.00 -1.52 -10.50
C TRP A 86 -6.19 -2.69 -11.49
N GLY A 87 -5.99 -3.94 -11.05
CA GLY A 87 -6.17 -5.13 -11.88
C GLY A 87 -7.62 -5.42 -12.31
N GLN A 88 -8.59 -4.75 -11.70
CA GLN A 88 -10.03 -4.89 -11.96
C GLN A 88 -10.60 -3.69 -12.74
N LEU A 89 -9.84 -2.61 -12.93
CA LEU A 89 -10.30 -1.50 -13.76
C LEU A 89 -10.38 -1.95 -15.23
N GLY A 90 -11.60 -2.17 -15.71
CA GLY A 90 -11.87 -2.36 -17.14
C GLY A 90 -11.48 -1.13 -17.98
N THR A 91 -11.36 -1.32 -19.30
CA THR A 91 -10.83 -0.38 -20.30
C THR A 91 -11.65 0.91 -20.52
N GLY A 92 -12.64 1.21 -19.68
CA GLY A 92 -13.59 2.32 -19.86
C GLY A 92 -12.98 3.73 -19.72
N GLY A 93 -11.73 3.85 -19.26
CA GLY A 93 -10.94 5.08 -19.30
C GLY A 93 -9.49 4.78 -19.64
N ARG A 94 -8.77 5.75 -20.23
CA ARG A 94 -7.33 5.60 -20.51
C ARG A 94 -6.57 5.80 -19.20
N HIS A 95 -6.41 4.71 -18.46
CA HIS A 95 -5.59 4.68 -17.27
C HIS A 95 -4.23 4.09 -17.61
N GLN A 96 -3.16 4.69 -17.10
CA GLN A 96 -1.81 4.15 -17.25
C GLN A 96 -1.06 4.27 -15.92
N LEU A 97 -0.64 3.13 -15.39
CA LEU A 97 0.22 3.06 -14.21
C LEU A 97 1.68 2.95 -14.66
N SER A 98 2.58 3.71 -14.05
CA SER A 98 4.01 3.62 -14.30
C SER A 98 4.58 2.26 -13.86
N PRO A 99 5.70 1.79 -14.43
CA PRO A 99 6.30 0.50 -14.06
C PRO A 99 6.70 0.39 -12.59
N ASP A 100 7.01 1.51 -11.95
CA ASP A 100 7.33 1.60 -10.52
C ASP A 100 6.08 1.67 -9.62
N GLY A 101 4.87 1.74 -10.20
CA GLY A 101 3.60 1.79 -9.49
C GLY A 101 3.30 3.12 -8.79
N THR A 102 4.17 4.13 -8.88
CA THR A 102 4.05 5.38 -8.10
C THR A 102 3.27 6.49 -8.80
N THR A 103 3.16 6.42 -10.12
CA THR A 103 2.54 7.45 -10.95
C THR A 103 1.37 6.87 -11.73
N LEU A 104 0.20 7.44 -11.51
CA LEU A 104 -1.03 7.09 -12.18
C LEU A 104 -1.47 8.22 -13.10
N ARG A 105 -1.57 7.94 -14.41
CA ARG A 105 -2.14 8.84 -15.41
C ARG A 105 -3.57 8.41 -15.69
N VAL A 106 -4.49 9.37 -15.68
CA VAL A 106 -5.92 9.13 -15.91
C VAL A 106 -6.47 10.15 -16.88
N ALA A 107 -7.23 9.66 -17.87
CA ALA A 107 -8.10 10.49 -18.70
C ALA A 107 -9.52 9.93 -18.60
N LEU A 108 -10.41 10.72 -18.01
CA LEU A 108 -11.80 10.36 -17.73
C LEU A 108 -12.75 11.44 -18.24
N PRO A 109 -13.96 11.07 -18.71
CA PRO A 109 -15.03 12.04 -18.94
C PRO A 109 -15.38 12.79 -17.65
N PRO A 110 -15.75 14.09 -17.70
CA PRO A 110 -16.14 14.85 -16.51
C PRO A 110 -17.32 14.23 -15.73
N THR A 111 -18.22 13.52 -16.42
CA THR A 111 -19.31 12.76 -15.81
C THR A 111 -18.84 11.57 -14.98
N ALA A 112 -17.63 11.07 -15.23
CA ALA A 112 -16.96 10.01 -14.47
C ALA A 112 -15.90 10.55 -13.48
N ALA A 113 -15.79 11.88 -13.33
CA ALA A 113 -14.82 12.51 -12.42
C ALA A 113 -15.29 12.58 -10.96
N ASN A 114 -16.55 12.21 -10.66
CA ASN A 114 -17.04 12.02 -9.30
C ASN A 114 -16.54 10.68 -8.73
N VAL A 115 -15.22 10.56 -8.63
CA VAL A 115 -14.51 9.34 -8.25
C VAL A 115 -13.31 9.69 -7.39
N THR A 116 -13.06 8.86 -6.38
CA THR A 116 -11.88 9.00 -5.53
C THR A 116 -10.86 7.93 -5.86
N TYR A 117 -9.64 8.35 -6.17
CA TYR A 117 -8.51 7.43 -6.25
C TYR A 117 -7.83 7.33 -4.89
N THR A 118 -7.63 6.10 -4.46
CA THR A 118 -6.99 5.74 -3.21
C THR A 118 -5.63 5.17 -3.52
N CYS A 119 -4.59 5.84 -3.06
CA CYS A 119 -3.25 5.28 -3.00
C CYS A 119 -3.01 4.69 -1.62
N THR A 120 -2.60 3.43 -1.55
CA THR A 120 -2.15 2.79 -0.31
C THR A 120 -0.65 2.54 -0.39
N VAL A 121 0.08 3.08 0.58
CA VAL A 121 1.49 2.73 0.82
C VAL A 121 1.50 1.74 1.99
N SER A 122 2.15 0.59 1.85
CA SER A 122 2.12 -0.45 2.88
C SER A 122 3.40 -1.26 3.00
N ASN A 123 3.57 -1.85 4.18
CA ASN A 123 4.42 -3.01 4.40
C ASN A 123 3.59 -4.07 5.17
N PRO A 124 4.12 -5.26 5.46
CA PRO A 124 3.37 -6.30 6.17
C PRO A 124 2.88 -5.91 7.58
N ALA A 125 3.43 -4.86 8.19
CA ALA A 125 3.10 -4.45 9.55
C ALA A 125 2.18 -3.20 9.63
N ASP A 126 2.22 -2.30 8.65
CA ASP A 126 1.51 -1.02 8.66
C ASP A 126 1.07 -0.60 7.25
N ARG A 127 0.05 0.26 7.17
CA ARG A 127 -0.43 0.87 5.92
C ARG A 127 -0.86 2.31 6.13
N LYS A 128 -0.58 3.16 5.16
CA LYS A 128 -1.06 4.54 5.07
C LYS A 128 -1.78 4.77 3.76
N VAL A 129 -2.78 5.62 3.79
CA VAL A 129 -3.65 5.88 2.64
C VAL A 129 -3.60 7.36 2.30
N ALA A 130 -3.61 7.68 1.01
CA ALA A 130 -3.82 9.00 0.49
C ALA A 130 -4.93 9.00 -0.56
N LEU A 131 -5.77 10.03 -0.52
CA LEU A 131 -6.96 10.15 -1.36
C LEU A 131 -6.77 11.28 -2.38
N PHE A 132 -7.24 11.04 -3.60
CA PHE A 132 -7.31 12.02 -4.68
C PHE A 132 -8.75 12.13 -5.14
N ASP A 133 -9.39 13.25 -4.80
CA ASP A 133 -10.73 13.58 -5.28
C ASP A 133 -10.63 14.22 -6.67
N LEU A 134 -11.02 13.46 -7.71
CA LEU A 134 -10.92 13.94 -9.08
C LEU A 134 -11.91 15.05 -9.40
N GLN A 135 -13.04 15.12 -8.71
CA GLN A 135 -14.04 16.16 -8.97
C GLN A 135 -13.41 17.53 -8.65
N SER A 136 -12.77 17.64 -7.50
CA SER A 136 -12.07 18.86 -7.09
C SER A 136 -10.92 19.22 -8.05
N LEU A 137 -10.14 18.22 -8.49
CA LEU A 137 -8.96 18.42 -9.35
C LEU A 137 -9.33 18.82 -10.78
N CYS A 138 -10.46 18.34 -11.30
CA CYS A 138 -10.94 18.68 -12.64
C CYS A 138 -11.69 20.01 -12.69
N GLN A 139 -12.33 20.43 -11.58
CA GLN A 139 -13.08 21.68 -11.49
C GLN A 139 -12.19 22.88 -11.10
N GLY A 140 -11.07 22.66 -10.42
CA GLY A 140 -10.14 23.72 -9.99
C GLY A 140 -9.20 24.28 -11.07
N GLY A 141 -9.37 23.88 -12.34
CA GLY A 141 -8.53 24.29 -13.47
C GLY A 141 -9.04 25.49 -14.27
N GLY A 142 -9.91 26.31 -13.67
CA GLY A 142 -10.48 27.54 -14.27
C GLY A 142 -9.71 28.80 -13.90
#